data_AF-A0A535J5R2-F1
#
_entry.id   AF-A0A535J5R2-F1
#
_cell.length_a   1.000
_cell.length_b   1.000
_cell.length_c   1.000
_cell.angle_alpha   90.00
_cell.angle_beta   90.00
_cell.angle_gamma   90.00
#
_symmetry.space_group_name_H-M   'P 1'
#
loop_
_entity.id
_entity.type
_entity.pdbx_description
1 polymer ?
#
loop_
_entity_poly.entity_id
_entity_poly.type
_entity_poly.pdbx_seq_one_letter_code
_entity_poly.pdbx_strand_id
1 'polypeptide(L)' 'MSAVAEFRFRDAVRLGTRGRHFAVDVAGGLGGLLVDLRDVPLRLPDRIERRRELLAGWQEALWAGHE' A
#
# COMPACT_ATOMS: atom_id res chain seq x y z
N MET A 1 16.03 -4.10 -13.32
CA MET A 1 16.03 -2.62 -13.20
C MET A 1 15.23 -2.28 -11.95
N SER A 2 15.85 -1.63 -10.98
CA SER A 2 15.18 -1.18 -9.74
C SER A 2 14.99 0.34 -9.79
N ALA A 3 13.84 0.79 -9.32
CA ALA A 3 13.51 2.19 -9.07
C ALA A 3 13.25 2.38 -7.57
N VAL A 4 13.20 3.62 -7.11
CA VAL A 4 12.80 3.95 -5.73
C VAL A 4 11.53 4.78 -5.79
N ALA A 5 10.50 4.36 -5.05
CA ALA A 5 9.28 5.14 -4.86
C ALA A 5 9.40 5.95 -3.56
N GLU A 6 9.37 7.28 -3.67
CA GLU A 6 9.36 8.19 -2.51
C GLU A 6 7.94 8.65 -2.17
N PHE A 7 7.58 8.58 -0.90
CA PHE A 7 6.29 9.05 -0.37
C PHE A 7 6.50 10.09 0.71
N ARG A 8 6.00 11.30 0.49
CA ARG A 8 6.01 12.40 1.48
C ARG A 8 4.59 12.70 1.93
N PHE A 9 4.36 12.63 3.24
CA PHE A 9 3.07 12.90 3.87
C PHE A 9 3.14 14.17 4.72
N ARG A 10 2.04 14.90 4.78
CA ARG A 10 1.87 16.04 5.69
C ARG A 10 1.99 15.60 7.15
N ASP A 11 1.31 14.50 7.48
CA ASP A 11 1.21 13.92 8.81
C ASP A 11 1.87 12.55 8.89
N ALA A 12 2.14 12.07 10.11
CA ALA A 12 2.77 10.78 10.30
C ALA A 12 1.79 9.63 10.05
N VAL A 13 2.08 8.79 9.05
CA VAL A 13 1.28 7.62 8.66
C VAL A 13 1.98 6.31 9.08
N ARG A 14 1.28 5.17 8.99
CA ARG A 14 1.85 3.83 9.24
C ARG A 14 2.05 3.07 7.93
N LEU A 15 3.31 2.79 7.60
CA LEU A 15 3.75 1.99 6.45
C LEU A 15 4.86 1.04 6.92
N GLY A 16 4.45 -0.06 7.57
CA GLY A 16 5.34 -0.93 8.37
C GLY A 16 5.83 -0.28 9.67
N THR A 17 6.36 0.93 9.58
CA THR A 17 6.75 1.82 10.69
C THR A 17 5.96 3.13 10.63
N ARG A 18 6.01 3.95 11.69
CA ARG A 18 5.35 5.25 11.73
C ARG A 18 6.31 6.35 11.26
N GLY A 19 5.91 7.17 10.29
CA GLY A 19 6.79 8.18 9.70
C GLY A 19 6.07 9.13 8.74
N ARG A 20 6.78 10.17 8.30
CA ARG A 20 6.29 11.15 7.30
C ARG A 20 6.94 11.00 5.93
N HIS A 21 8.01 10.23 5.84
CA HIS A 21 8.77 9.99 4.60
C HIS A 21 9.15 8.52 4.52
N PHE A 22 8.87 7.91 3.37
CA PHE A 22 9.19 6.50 3.09
C PHE A 22 9.79 6.38 1.69
N ALA A 23 10.83 5.58 1.57
CA ALA A 23 11.45 5.20 0.30
C ALA A 23 11.40 3.68 0.19
N VAL A 24 10.89 3.16 -0.94
CA VAL A 24 10.72 1.73 -1.16
C VAL A 24 11.36 1.33 -2.49
N ASP A 25 12.21 0.32 -2.46
CA ASP A 25 12.79 -0.29 -3.67
C ASP A 25 11.71 -1.02 -4.47
N VAL A 26 11.57 -0.68 -5.75
CA VAL A 26 10.67 -1.31 -6.71
C VAL A 26 11.51 -1.96 -7.82
N ALA A 27 11.64 -3.28 -7.80
CA ALA A 27 12.33 -4.02 -8.85
C ALA A 27 11.34 -4.53 -9.90
N GLY A 28 11.48 -4.07 -11.15
CA GLY A 28 10.81 -4.59 -12.37
C GLY A 28 9.32 -4.95 -12.26
N GLY A 29 8.44 -4.12 -12.81
CA GLY A 29 6.98 -4.33 -12.82
C GLY A 29 6.22 -3.08 -12.35
N LEU A 30 4.89 -3.15 -12.29
CA LEU A 30 4.04 -2.10 -11.73
C LEU A 30 3.93 -2.33 -10.21
N GLY A 31 4.58 -1.47 -9.41
CA GLY A 31 4.48 -1.49 -7.95
C GLY A 31 3.61 -0.34 -7.46
N GLY A 32 2.49 -0.66 -6.80
CA GLY A 32 1.58 0.33 -6.21
C GLY A 32 1.65 0.31 -4.69
N LEU A 33 1.49 1.48 -4.06
CA LEU A 33 1.34 1.60 -2.62
C LEU A 33 -0.12 1.91 -2.30
N LEU A 34 -0.76 1.05 -1.48
CA LEU A 34 -2.07 1.33 -0.92
C LEU A 34 -1.91 1.89 0.50
N VAL A 35 -2.29 3.15 0.69
CA VAL A 35 -2.20 3.85 1.97
C VAL A 35 -3.61 4.09 2.50
N ASP A 36 -3.88 3.59 3.71
CA ASP A 36 -5.08 3.98 4.44
C ASP A 36 -4.80 5.29 5.18
N LEU A 37 -5.45 6.38 4.74
CA LEU A 37 -5.36 7.71 5.34
C LEU A 37 -6.48 7.99 6.34
N ARG A 38 -7.35 7.01 6.61
CA ARG A 38 -8.44 7.19 7.56
C ARG A 38 -7.90 7.26 8.98
N ASP A 39 -8.57 8.05 9.81
CA ASP A 39 -8.27 8.15 11.25
C ASP A 39 -8.70 6.90 12.04
N VAL A 40 -9.36 5.93 11.39
CA VAL A 40 -9.73 4.64 11.97
C VAL A 40 -8.66 3.59 11.65
N PRO A 41 -8.31 2.70 12.61
CA PRO A 41 -7.28 1.71 12.37
C PRO A 41 -7.72 0.71 11.29
N LEU A 42 -6.86 0.50 10.29
CA LEU A 42 -7.03 -0.57 9.32
C LEU A 42 -6.97 -1.93 10.03
N ARG A 43 -8.12 -2.61 10.10
CA ARG A 43 -8.22 -3.96 10.65
C ARG A 43 -8.14 -4.96 9.52
N LEU A 44 -6.96 -5.55 9.35
CA LEU A 44 -6.78 -6.67 8.43
C LEU A 44 -7.09 -7.98 9.14
N PRO A 45 -7.61 -9.01 8.43
CA PRO A 45 -7.75 -10.34 8.98
C PRO A 45 -6.40 -10.91 9.48
N ASP A 46 -6.43 -11.61 10.61
CA ASP A 46 -5.24 -12.26 11.18
C ASP A 46 -4.75 -13.41 10.29
N ARG A 47 -5.69 -14.21 9.75
CA ARG A 47 -5.39 -15.30 8.81
C ARG A 47 -4.82 -14.75 7.51
N ILE A 48 -3.64 -15.26 7.14
CA ILE A 48 -2.88 -14.81 5.96
C ILE A 48 -3.67 -14.97 4.67
N GLU A 49 -4.45 -16.04 4.52
CA GLU A 49 -5.26 -16.32 3.33
C GLU A 49 -6.34 -15.25 3.14
N ARG A 50 -7.08 -14.95 4.22
CA ARG A 50 -8.13 -13.91 4.21
C ARG A 50 -7.56 -12.52 4.00
N ARG A 51 -6.37 -12.25 4.55
CA ARG A 51 -5.67 -10.98 4.32
C ARG A 51 -5.26 -10.84 2.86
N ARG A 52 -4.73 -11.90 2.23
CA ARG A 52 -4.37 -11.90 0.81
C ARG A 52 -5.60 -11.68 -0.08
N GLU A 53 -6.69 -12.39 0.20
CA GLU A 53 -7.96 -12.26 -0.53
C GLU A 53 -8.52 -10.83 -0.46
N LEU A 54 -8.52 -10.21 0.72
CA LEU A 54 -8.95 -8.82 0.90
C LEU A 54 -8.07 -7.82 0.12
N LEU A 55 -6.74 -7.99 0.19
CA LEU A 55 -5.81 -7.12 -0.52
C LEU A 55 -5.93 -7.28 -2.05
N ALA A 56 -6.14 -8.50 -2.54
CA ALA A 56 -6.34 -8.76 -3.96
C ALA A 56 -7.58 -8.05 -4.50
N GLY A 57 -8.71 -8.10 -3.79
CA GLY A 57 -9.93 -7.37 -4.18
C GLY A 57 -9.71 -5.85 -4.23
N TRP A 58 -8.90 -5.29 -3.33
CA TRP A 58 -8.53 -3.88 -3.39
C TRP A 58 -7.61 -3.57 -4.58
N GLN A 59 -6.69 -4.48 -4.91
CA GLN A 59 -5.86 -4.35 -6.11
C GLN A 59 -6.73 -4.39 -7.36
N GLU A 60 -7.65 -5.34 -7.52
CA GLU A 60 -8.53 -5.40 -8.70
C GLU A 60 -9.29 -4.08 -8.95
N ALA A 61 -9.83 -3.47 -7.90
CA ALA A 61 -10.56 -2.20 -8.01
C ALA A 61 -9.69 -1.03 -8.51
N LEU A 62 -8.38 -1.05 -8.27
CA LEU A 62 -7.45 -0.01 -8.74
C LEU A 62 -7.17 -0.12 -10.25
N TRP A 63 -7.38 -1.29 -10.86
CA TRP A 63 -7.12 -1.53 -12.29
C TRP A 63 -8.39 -1.33 -13.13
N ALA A 64 -9.57 -1.33 -12.51
CA ALA A 64 -10.87 -1.15 -13.16
C ALA A 64 -11.11 0.22 -13.84
N GLY A 65 -10.10 1.09 -13.89
CA GLY A 65 -10.12 2.37 -14.61
C GLY A 65 -9.05 2.51 -15.70
N HIS A 66 -8.33 1.43 -16.04
CA HIS A 66 -7.35 1.39 -17.14
C HIS A 66 -7.90 0.57 -18.33
N GLU A 67 -9.02 1.00 -18.90
CA GLU A 67 -9.43 0.64 -20.28
C GLU A 67 -9.17 1.80 -21.23
#